data_AF-B4DCK8-F1
#
_entry.id   AF-B4DCK8-F1
#
_cell.length_a   1.000
_cell.length_b   1.000
_cell.length_c   1.000
_cell.angle_alpha   90.00
_cell.angle_beta   90.00
_cell.angle_gamma   90.00
#
_symmetry.space_group_name_H-M   'P 1'
#
loop_
_entity.id
_entity.type
_entity.pdbx_description
1 polymer ?
#
loop_
_entity_poly.entity_id
_entity_poly.type
_entity_poly.pdbx_seq_one_letter_code
_entity_poly.pdbx_strand_id
1 'polypeptide(L)'
;MHLAIVAKARMQLFQGWIFFEHCFFRRTPAFSAMRKIMIWSALAFGAFFGFGPSNAFGIEIQSPGDGATDAEHIALAAQPEFQAGGWFSFTNSGTGETNWGSATLVTPDWVVTAAHNVLSPDGSTQLPLSRMKIGFGADALTDSTTYAVTQVIRPAGYSPLNYDSDLAFLKLATPVTGITPVGLYTGTLSAGQEVTAIGHGQPGSPATGFLPYDGIERGMVNQLGSQADFQSLFPDLAPGMVMTEFVGDNLSGNYEYFGGNLSLGDDGGGLMVLDNGVWKLAGVNVVGFDSSNYGDHAIYTEISAYSAWISSQSALASIVPEPGAFSLVVASAFAFLTRRTRPKKSRAGVKH
;
A
#
# COMPACT_ATOMS: atom_id res chain seq x y z
N MET A 1 -4.55 -11.55 36.79
CA MET A 1 -3.13 -11.94 37.01
C MET A 1 -2.77 -13.26 36.33
N HIS A 2 -3.36 -14.42 36.69
CA HIS A 2 -2.99 -15.71 36.07
C HIS A 2 -3.22 -15.81 34.54
N LEU A 3 -4.34 -15.28 33.99
CA LEU A 3 -4.56 -15.31 32.53
C LEU A 3 -3.49 -14.57 31.72
N ALA A 4 -3.02 -13.41 32.21
CA ALA A 4 -2.00 -12.61 31.52
C ALA A 4 -0.64 -13.32 31.45
N ILE A 5 -0.30 -14.12 32.48
CA ILE A 5 0.93 -14.92 32.51
C ILE A 5 0.85 -16.06 31.48
N VAL A 6 -0.31 -16.72 31.35
CA VAL A 6 -0.53 -17.78 30.36
C VAL A 6 -0.54 -17.25 28.92
N ALA A 7 -1.10 -16.05 28.69
CA ALA A 7 -1.03 -15.38 27.39
C ALA A 7 0.42 -15.03 27.01
N LYS A 8 1.17 -14.40 27.93
CA LYS A 8 2.57 -14.00 27.69
C LYS A 8 3.50 -15.19 27.43
N ALA A 9 3.30 -16.30 28.15
CA ALA A 9 4.05 -17.54 27.93
C ALA A 9 3.73 -18.22 26.58
N ARG A 10 2.47 -18.15 26.10
CA ARG A 10 2.09 -18.66 24.78
C ARG A 10 2.63 -17.81 23.63
N MET A 11 2.69 -16.49 23.81
CA MET A 11 3.24 -15.56 22.83
C MET A 11 4.76 -15.75 22.64
N GLN A 12 5.50 -15.96 23.74
CA GLN A 12 6.93 -16.28 23.68
C GLN A 12 7.22 -17.64 23.02
N LEU A 13 6.35 -18.63 23.18
CA LEU A 13 6.48 -19.92 22.48
C LEU A 13 6.18 -19.79 20.98
N PHE A 14 5.25 -18.91 20.57
CA PHE A 14 4.93 -18.66 19.17
C PHE A 14 6.06 -17.88 18.45
N GLN A 15 6.57 -16.80 19.06
CA GLN A 15 7.72 -16.07 18.52
C GLN A 15 9.01 -16.91 18.53
N GLY A 16 9.24 -17.71 19.57
CA GLY A 16 10.36 -18.66 19.61
C GLY A 16 10.30 -19.73 18.51
N TRP A 17 9.10 -20.12 18.08
CA TRP A 17 8.89 -21.05 16.97
C TRP A 17 9.21 -20.40 15.61
N ILE A 18 8.75 -19.16 15.39
CA ILE A 18 9.07 -18.35 14.19
C ILE A 18 10.59 -18.09 14.06
N PHE A 19 11.28 -17.87 15.19
CA PHE A 19 12.74 -17.67 15.22
C PHE A 19 13.51 -18.96 14.90
N PHE A 20 13.01 -20.12 15.37
CA PHE A 20 13.61 -21.42 15.06
C PHE A 20 13.51 -21.77 13.56
N GLU A 21 12.37 -21.47 12.92
CA GLU A 21 12.15 -21.61 11.48
C GLU A 21 13.17 -20.79 10.66
N HIS A 22 13.37 -19.51 11.00
CA HIS A 22 14.26 -18.59 10.27
C HIS A 22 15.74 -18.98 10.33
N CYS A 23 16.22 -19.48 11.48
CA CYS A 23 17.61 -19.86 11.62
C CYS A 23 17.95 -21.22 10.96
N PHE A 24 17.02 -22.17 10.92
CA PHE A 24 17.34 -23.56 10.52
C PHE A 24 17.16 -23.84 9.02
N PHE A 25 16.20 -23.21 8.34
CA PHE A 25 15.84 -23.61 6.96
C PHE A 25 16.63 -22.95 5.82
N ARG A 26 17.64 -22.11 6.11
CA ARG A 26 18.46 -21.41 5.10
C ARG A 26 19.31 -22.29 4.15
N ARG A 27 19.23 -23.63 4.16
CA ARG A 27 20.23 -24.50 3.51
C ARG A 27 19.77 -25.70 2.66
N THR A 28 18.48 -25.96 2.43
CA THR A 28 18.09 -27.02 1.47
C THR A 28 16.85 -26.69 0.62
N PRO A 29 16.90 -26.83 -0.72
CA PRO A 29 15.78 -26.48 -1.62
C PRO A 29 14.65 -27.52 -1.68
N ALA A 30 14.57 -28.45 -0.73
CA ALA A 30 13.76 -29.67 -0.84
C ALA A 30 12.31 -29.56 -0.31
N PHE A 31 11.90 -28.43 0.27
CA PHE A 31 10.66 -28.33 1.07
C PHE A 31 9.65 -27.26 0.63
N SER A 32 9.54 -26.98 -0.67
CA SER A 32 8.48 -26.09 -1.21
C SER A 32 7.05 -26.59 -0.93
N ALA A 33 6.85 -27.91 -0.83
CA ALA A 33 5.56 -28.50 -0.50
C ALA A 33 5.14 -28.34 0.97
N MET A 34 6.09 -28.27 1.91
CA MET A 34 5.80 -28.09 3.34
C MET A 34 5.48 -26.63 3.69
N ARG A 35 6.16 -25.66 3.06
CA ARG A 35 5.76 -24.22 3.12
C ARG A 35 4.28 -24.03 2.75
N LYS A 36 3.84 -24.70 1.68
CA LYS A 36 2.45 -24.67 1.20
C LYS A 36 1.43 -25.34 2.11
N ILE A 37 1.82 -26.09 3.13
CA ILE A 37 0.90 -26.66 4.15
C ILE A 37 0.84 -25.75 5.40
N MET A 38 1.91 -24.99 5.68
CA MET A 38 1.98 -24.15 6.88
C MET A 38 1.28 -22.79 6.74
N ILE A 39 1.26 -22.17 5.54
CA ILE A 39 0.42 -20.98 5.28
C ILE A 39 -1.07 -21.31 5.50
N TRP A 40 -1.50 -22.51 5.09
CA TRP A 40 -2.85 -23.02 5.35
C TRP A 40 -3.12 -23.27 6.83
N SER A 41 -2.09 -23.51 7.65
CA SER A 41 -2.27 -23.70 9.09
C SER A 41 -2.64 -22.37 9.77
N ALA A 42 -1.97 -21.26 9.42
CA ALA A 42 -2.28 -19.94 9.96
C ALA A 42 -3.72 -19.50 9.60
N LEU A 43 -4.13 -19.69 8.34
CA LEU A 43 -5.47 -19.33 7.87
C LEU A 43 -6.58 -20.28 8.39
N ALA A 44 -6.33 -21.60 8.45
CA ALA A 44 -7.34 -22.57 8.89
C ALA A 44 -7.52 -22.64 10.42
N PHE A 45 -6.52 -22.27 11.22
CA PHE A 45 -6.64 -22.30 12.68
C PHE A 45 -7.60 -21.22 13.20
N GLY A 46 -7.73 -20.08 12.49
CA GLY A 46 -8.78 -19.09 12.76
C GLY A 46 -10.18 -19.63 12.48
N ALA A 47 -10.36 -20.37 11.39
CA ALA A 47 -11.67 -20.88 10.95
C ALA A 47 -12.26 -21.97 11.87
N PHE A 48 -11.45 -22.77 12.55
CA PHE A 48 -11.92 -23.95 13.30
C PHE A 48 -12.38 -23.67 14.75
N PHE A 49 -12.06 -22.52 15.33
CA PHE A 49 -12.35 -22.21 16.74
C PHE A 49 -13.47 -21.19 16.98
N GLY A 50 -14.14 -20.71 15.92
CA GLY A 50 -15.32 -19.86 16.07
C GLY A 50 -15.03 -18.47 16.65
N PHE A 51 -13.81 -17.96 16.48
CA PHE A 51 -13.53 -16.54 16.67
C PHE A 51 -14.23 -15.75 15.57
N GLY A 52 -14.99 -14.72 15.94
CA GLY A 52 -15.57 -13.78 14.99
C GLY A 52 -14.48 -12.93 14.29
N PRO A 53 -14.85 -12.15 13.26
CA PRO A 53 -13.91 -11.28 12.54
C PRO A 53 -13.57 -10.03 13.38
N SER A 54 -12.83 -10.26 14.46
CA SER A 54 -12.23 -9.24 15.31
C SER A 54 -10.85 -9.75 15.74
N ASN A 55 -9.86 -8.85 15.67
CA ASN A 55 -8.45 -8.97 16.07
C ASN A 55 -7.44 -9.46 14.99
N ALA A 56 -6.50 -8.53 14.70
CA ALA A 56 -5.07 -8.72 14.33
C ALA A 56 -4.69 -8.72 12.81
N PHE A 57 -3.59 -8.12 12.31
CA PHE A 57 -2.36 -7.46 12.88
C PHE A 57 -1.77 -6.34 11.96
N GLY A 58 -1.01 -5.33 12.44
CA GLY A 58 -0.15 -4.43 11.61
C GLY A 58 0.36 -3.08 12.24
N ILE A 59 1.22 -2.28 11.53
CA ILE A 59 2.06 -1.06 11.89
C ILE A 59 2.63 -1.31 13.26
N GLU A 60 3.90 -1.66 13.22
CA GLU A 60 4.74 -1.07 14.20
C GLU A 60 5.25 0.26 13.64
N ILE A 61 4.94 1.40 14.30
CA ILE A 61 5.67 2.64 14.05
C ILE A 61 7.02 2.30 14.64
N GLN A 62 8.03 2.03 13.83
CA GLN A 62 9.26 1.48 14.39
C GLN A 62 10.17 2.56 14.96
N SER A 63 9.85 3.13 16.13
CA SER A 63 10.85 3.90 16.90
C SER A 63 10.79 3.87 18.43
N PRO A 64 11.81 3.28 19.04
CA PRO A 64 12.41 3.75 20.27
C PRO A 64 13.88 4.11 20.03
N GLY A 65 14.22 4.65 18.85
CA GLY A 65 15.62 4.69 18.44
C GLY A 65 15.95 5.46 17.16
N ASP A 66 15.03 5.61 16.20
CA ASP A 66 15.27 6.60 15.14
C ASP A 66 15.29 8.02 15.73
N GLY A 67 15.70 9.00 14.93
CA GLY A 67 15.78 10.37 15.41
C GLY A 67 14.43 11.05 15.61
N ALA A 68 13.31 10.44 15.21
CA ALA A 68 11.99 11.07 15.14
C ALA A 68 11.06 10.57 16.25
N THR A 69 10.25 11.47 16.78
CA THR A 69 9.20 11.16 17.75
C THR A 69 7.86 10.94 17.06
N ASP A 70 6.94 10.23 17.72
CA ASP A 70 5.54 10.08 17.27
C ASP A 70 4.92 11.44 16.90
N ALA A 71 5.19 12.50 17.69
CA ALA A 71 4.75 13.86 17.42
C ALA A 71 5.34 14.46 16.12
N GLU A 72 6.55 14.06 15.72
CA GLU A 72 7.16 14.46 14.44
C GLU A 72 6.54 13.67 13.27
N HIS A 73 6.24 12.37 13.41
CA HIS A 73 5.49 11.61 12.40
C HIS A 73 4.07 12.15 12.17
N ILE A 74 3.39 12.60 13.24
CA ILE A 74 2.11 13.32 13.16
C ILE A 74 2.31 14.67 12.47
N ALA A 75 3.37 15.42 12.80
CA ALA A 75 3.68 16.70 12.15
C ALA A 75 4.06 16.55 10.67
N LEU A 76 4.59 15.40 10.25
CA LEU A 76 4.83 15.04 8.85
C LEU A 76 3.51 14.87 8.10
N ALA A 77 2.58 14.04 8.59
CA ALA A 77 1.25 13.90 7.97
C ALA A 77 0.45 15.21 7.95
N ALA A 78 0.60 16.07 8.97
CA ALA A 78 -0.08 17.35 9.04
C ALA A 78 0.38 18.40 7.99
N GLN A 79 1.36 18.09 7.14
CA GLN A 79 1.83 19.02 6.08
C GLN A 79 0.75 19.23 4.99
N PRO A 80 0.64 20.44 4.41
CA PRO A 80 -0.44 20.77 3.47
C PRO A 80 -0.56 19.85 2.25
N GLU A 81 0.55 19.30 1.76
CA GLU A 81 0.59 18.32 0.66
C GLU A 81 -0.08 16.98 0.96
N PHE A 82 -0.16 16.58 2.24
CA PHE A 82 -0.68 15.28 2.64
C PHE A 82 -2.15 15.32 3.10
N GLN A 83 -2.79 16.49 3.12
CA GLN A 83 -4.22 16.65 3.47
C GLN A 83 -5.21 15.84 2.62
N ALA A 84 -4.76 15.27 1.50
CA ALA A 84 -5.53 14.32 0.70
C ALA A 84 -5.60 12.91 1.34
N GLY A 85 -4.71 12.61 2.28
CA GLY A 85 -4.79 11.45 3.17
C GLY A 85 -6.01 11.54 4.08
N GLY A 86 -6.48 10.38 4.50
CA GLY A 86 -7.68 10.26 5.30
C GLY A 86 -7.99 8.81 5.64
N TRP A 87 -9.06 8.61 6.38
CA TRP A 87 -9.42 7.31 6.93
C TRP A 87 -10.60 6.68 6.19
N PHE A 88 -10.55 5.36 6.11
CA PHE A 88 -11.65 4.48 5.76
C PHE A 88 -12.17 3.79 7.01
N SER A 89 -13.48 3.55 7.07
CA SER A 89 -14.03 2.63 8.07
C SER A 89 -15.20 1.82 7.53
N PHE A 90 -15.38 0.64 8.11
CA PHE A 90 -16.50 -0.25 7.87
C PHE A 90 -17.09 -0.78 9.18
N THR A 91 -18.37 -0.51 9.44
CA THR A 91 -19.06 -1.02 10.64
C THR A 91 -19.73 -2.37 10.39
N ASN A 92 -19.37 -3.38 11.15
CA ASN A 92 -19.99 -4.70 11.13
C ASN A 92 -21.37 -4.65 11.79
N SER A 93 -22.41 -5.08 11.07
CA SER A 93 -23.80 -5.04 11.54
C SER A 93 -24.14 -6.15 12.54
N GLY A 94 -23.32 -7.19 12.65
CA GLY A 94 -23.51 -8.28 13.59
C GLY A 94 -22.91 -8.02 14.97
N THR A 95 -21.77 -7.34 15.03
CA THR A 95 -21.03 -7.07 16.27
C THR A 95 -21.06 -5.60 16.70
N GLY A 96 -21.31 -4.67 15.78
CA GLY A 96 -21.19 -3.23 16.00
C GLY A 96 -19.74 -2.72 15.96
N GLU A 97 -18.76 -3.61 15.75
CA GLU A 97 -17.35 -3.26 15.64
C GLU A 97 -17.08 -2.50 14.35
N THR A 98 -16.16 -1.53 14.41
CA THR A 98 -15.68 -0.78 13.25
C THR A 98 -14.28 -1.27 12.89
N ASN A 99 -14.13 -1.75 11.66
CA ASN A 99 -12.83 -1.96 11.04
C ASN A 99 -12.35 -0.62 10.49
N TRP A 100 -11.06 -0.32 10.67
CA TRP A 100 -10.41 0.90 10.21
C TRP A 100 -9.41 0.59 9.10
N GLY A 101 -9.22 1.55 8.23
CA GLY A 101 -8.22 1.57 7.16
C GLY A 101 -7.96 3.02 6.77
N SER A 102 -7.21 3.23 5.68
CA SER A 102 -6.94 4.54 5.11
C SER A 102 -7.42 4.65 3.66
N ALA A 103 -7.47 5.88 3.17
CA ALA A 103 -7.85 6.22 1.81
C ALA A 103 -7.14 7.52 1.38
N THR A 104 -7.12 7.81 0.09
CA THR A 104 -6.52 9.04 -0.44
C THR A 104 -7.41 9.70 -1.49
N LEU A 105 -7.68 11.00 -1.35
CA LEU A 105 -8.52 11.80 -2.24
C LEU A 105 -7.81 12.11 -3.57
N VAL A 106 -8.34 11.59 -4.69
CA VAL A 106 -7.74 11.75 -6.03
C VAL A 106 -8.56 12.62 -6.98
N THR A 107 -9.84 12.82 -6.67
CA THR A 107 -10.65 13.95 -7.17
C THR A 107 -11.56 14.40 -6.03
N PRO A 108 -12.28 15.54 -6.11
CA PRO A 108 -13.16 15.98 -5.03
C PRO A 108 -14.20 14.94 -4.60
N ASP A 109 -14.54 13.96 -5.44
CA ASP A 109 -15.59 12.97 -5.18
C ASP A 109 -15.16 11.52 -5.46
N TRP A 110 -13.86 11.26 -5.56
CA TRP A 110 -13.26 9.91 -5.61
C TRP A 110 -12.07 9.80 -4.67
N VAL A 111 -12.06 8.74 -3.86
CA VAL A 111 -10.87 8.28 -3.14
C VAL A 111 -10.35 6.96 -3.69
N VAL A 112 -9.06 6.69 -3.45
CA VAL A 112 -8.43 5.38 -3.62
C VAL A 112 -8.23 4.74 -2.25
N THR A 113 -8.34 3.41 -2.17
CA THR A 113 -8.03 2.58 -1.01
C THR A 113 -7.69 1.14 -1.48
N ALA A 114 -7.35 0.24 -0.58
CA ALA A 114 -7.13 -1.17 -0.89
C ALA A 114 -8.45 -1.87 -1.26
N ALA A 115 -8.43 -2.89 -2.13
CA ALA A 115 -9.60 -3.69 -2.41
C ALA A 115 -10.01 -4.54 -1.20
N HIS A 116 -9.05 -4.98 -0.38
CA HIS A 116 -9.32 -5.81 0.80
C HIS A 116 -10.13 -5.05 1.88
N ASN A 117 -10.03 -3.73 1.96
CA ASN A 117 -10.89 -2.88 2.82
C ASN A 117 -12.38 -2.94 2.45
N VAL A 118 -12.70 -3.22 1.18
CA VAL A 118 -14.07 -3.17 0.64
C VAL A 118 -14.62 -4.54 0.26
N LEU A 119 -13.90 -5.61 0.60
CA LEU A 119 -14.26 -7.00 0.36
C LEU A 119 -14.40 -7.79 1.67
N SER A 120 -15.09 -8.93 1.61
CA SER A 120 -15.03 -9.93 2.67
C SER A 120 -13.60 -10.49 2.80
N PRO A 121 -13.19 -11.05 3.96
CA PRO A 121 -11.82 -11.54 4.17
C PRO A 121 -11.35 -12.65 3.20
N ASP A 122 -12.28 -13.32 2.52
CA ASP A 122 -12.00 -14.31 1.47
C ASP A 122 -11.91 -13.69 0.05
N GLY A 123 -12.03 -12.37 -0.07
CA GLY A 123 -12.05 -11.62 -1.32
C GLY A 123 -13.34 -11.76 -2.15
N SER A 124 -14.30 -12.60 -1.74
CA SER A 124 -15.39 -13.05 -2.63
C SER A 124 -16.52 -12.03 -2.83
N THR A 125 -16.80 -11.21 -1.81
CA THR A 125 -18.03 -10.43 -1.73
C THR A 125 -17.74 -8.97 -1.38
N GLN A 126 -18.31 -8.03 -2.14
CA GLN A 126 -18.19 -6.61 -1.81
C GLN A 126 -19.00 -6.27 -0.56
N LEU A 127 -18.38 -5.56 0.38
CA LEU A 127 -19.02 -5.09 1.59
C LEU A 127 -20.10 -4.02 1.25
N PRO A 128 -21.21 -3.94 2.02
CA PRO A 128 -22.27 -2.97 1.74
C PRO A 128 -21.82 -1.51 1.91
N LEU A 129 -22.00 -0.72 0.86
CA LEU A 129 -21.61 0.70 0.78
C LEU A 129 -22.20 1.56 1.91
N SER A 130 -23.43 1.25 2.33
CA SER A 130 -24.11 1.96 3.43
C SER A 130 -23.43 1.83 4.79
N ARG A 131 -22.45 0.93 4.91
CA ARG A 131 -21.64 0.68 6.12
C ARG A 131 -20.20 1.18 5.98
N MET A 132 -19.83 1.72 4.82
CA MET A 132 -18.53 2.34 4.56
C MET A 132 -18.61 3.84 4.84
N LYS A 133 -17.56 4.38 5.47
CA LYS A 133 -17.36 5.83 5.65
C LYS A 133 -15.94 6.21 5.26
N ILE A 134 -15.81 7.41 4.71
CA ILE A 134 -14.56 8.10 4.50
C ILE A 134 -14.59 9.38 5.35
N GLY A 135 -13.45 9.75 5.93
CA GLY A 135 -13.25 11.08 6.52
C GLY A 135 -11.85 11.60 6.22
N PHE A 136 -11.64 12.88 6.55
CA PHE A 136 -10.38 13.59 6.34
C PHE A 136 -10.17 14.54 7.51
N GLY A 137 -8.98 14.49 8.09
CA GLY A 137 -8.66 15.13 9.36
C GLY A 137 -7.63 14.28 10.11
N ALA A 138 -6.97 14.87 11.09
CA ALA A 138 -5.85 14.22 11.77
C ALA A 138 -6.26 13.12 12.77
N ASP A 139 -7.56 12.93 13.05
CA ASP A 139 -8.07 12.03 14.08
C ASP A 139 -9.39 11.36 13.63
N ALA A 140 -9.29 10.10 13.20
CA ALA A 140 -10.41 9.30 12.73
C ALA A 140 -11.47 8.99 13.81
N LEU A 141 -11.13 9.13 15.10
CA LEU A 141 -12.04 8.86 16.22
C LEU A 141 -12.85 10.11 16.63
N THR A 142 -12.35 11.32 16.35
CA THR A 142 -13.06 12.58 16.66
C THR A 142 -13.58 13.35 15.45
N ASP A 143 -13.17 12.98 14.23
CA ASP A 143 -13.68 13.56 12.98
C ASP A 143 -15.20 13.40 12.82
N SER A 144 -15.91 14.53 12.90
CA SER A 144 -17.37 14.59 12.77
C SER A 144 -17.87 14.64 11.32
N THR A 145 -17.01 14.95 10.35
CA THR A 145 -17.37 15.06 8.94
C THR A 145 -17.08 13.75 8.22
N THR A 146 -18.14 13.05 7.78
CA THR A 146 -18.01 11.77 7.09
C THR A 146 -18.72 11.77 5.74
N TYR A 147 -18.09 11.15 4.75
CA TYR A 147 -18.56 11.01 3.39
C TYR A 147 -19.09 9.58 3.19
N ALA A 148 -20.32 9.46 2.69
CA ALA A 148 -20.91 8.16 2.37
C ALA A 148 -20.41 7.66 1.01
N VAL A 149 -20.12 6.36 0.90
CA VAL A 149 -19.73 5.73 -0.36
C VAL A 149 -20.97 5.39 -1.19
N THR A 150 -20.95 5.70 -2.48
CA THR A 150 -22.04 5.43 -3.44
C THR A 150 -21.68 4.41 -4.52
N GLN A 151 -20.40 4.19 -4.77
CA GLN A 151 -19.90 3.21 -5.73
C GLN A 151 -18.50 2.72 -5.34
N VAL A 152 -18.21 1.45 -5.64
CA VAL A 152 -16.85 0.86 -5.64
C VAL A 152 -16.52 0.51 -7.08
N ILE A 153 -15.32 0.86 -7.55
CA ILE A 153 -14.72 0.36 -8.79
C ILE A 153 -13.36 -0.24 -8.42
N ARG A 154 -13.08 -1.47 -8.85
CA ARG A 154 -11.81 -2.18 -8.58
C ARG A 154 -11.45 -3.08 -9.76
N PRO A 155 -10.18 -3.46 -9.94
CA PRO A 155 -9.83 -4.50 -10.90
C PRO A 155 -10.49 -5.83 -10.50
N ALA A 156 -10.76 -6.68 -11.49
CA ALA A 156 -11.26 -8.02 -11.22
C ALA A 156 -10.08 -8.94 -10.88
N GLY A 157 -10.29 -9.89 -9.97
CA GLY A 157 -9.27 -10.87 -9.61
C GLY A 157 -8.55 -10.61 -8.28
N TYR A 158 -9.10 -9.76 -7.40
CA TYR A 158 -8.55 -9.62 -6.05
C TYR A 158 -8.37 -10.99 -5.37
N SER A 159 -7.17 -11.22 -4.82
CA SER A 159 -6.78 -12.49 -4.21
C SER A 159 -6.11 -12.24 -2.86
N PRO A 160 -6.74 -12.61 -1.72
CA PRO A 160 -6.13 -12.45 -0.39
C PRO A 160 -4.94 -13.39 -0.14
N LEU A 161 -4.60 -14.27 -1.08
CA LEU A 161 -3.45 -15.18 -0.97
C LEU A 161 -2.13 -14.53 -1.39
N ASN A 162 -2.18 -13.49 -2.24
CA ASN A 162 -1.01 -12.85 -2.84
C ASN A 162 -1.21 -11.35 -3.14
N TYR A 163 -2.31 -10.77 -2.63
CA TYR A 163 -2.75 -9.39 -2.83
C TYR A 163 -2.89 -8.94 -4.30
N ASP A 164 -3.04 -9.87 -5.26
CA ASP A 164 -3.31 -9.51 -6.66
C ASP A 164 -4.48 -8.53 -6.71
N SER A 165 -4.39 -7.50 -7.56
CA SER A 165 -5.48 -6.56 -7.82
C SER A 165 -6.02 -5.83 -6.58
N ASP A 166 -5.19 -5.62 -5.55
CA ASP A 166 -5.56 -4.95 -4.30
C ASP A 166 -5.62 -3.41 -4.44
N LEU A 167 -6.61 -2.95 -5.21
CA LEU A 167 -6.87 -1.54 -5.53
C LEU A 167 -8.37 -1.29 -5.65
N ALA A 168 -8.89 -0.25 -4.98
CA ALA A 168 -10.28 0.18 -5.11
C ALA A 168 -10.41 1.70 -5.17
N PHE A 169 -11.30 2.17 -6.04
CA PHE A 169 -11.75 3.55 -6.15
C PHE A 169 -13.18 3.66 -5.60
N LEU A 170 -13.41 4.59 -4.67
CA LEU A 170 -14.71 4.78 -4.01
C LEU A 170 -15.30 6.14 -4.37
N LYS A 171 -16.54 6.15 -4.88
CA LYS A 171 -17.27 7.37 -5.20
C LYS A 171 -17.92 7.92 -3.94
N LEU A 172 -17.62 9.16 -3.59
CA LEU A 172 -18.25 9.86 -2.48
C LEU A 172 -19.63 10.43 -2.88
N ALA A 173 -20.60 10.39 -1.97
CA ALA A 173 -21.95 10.91 -2.19
C ALA A 173 -21.99 12.45 -2.38
N THR A 174 -21.02 13.14 -1.79
CA THR A 174 -20.87 14.59 -1.83
C THR A 174 -19.40 14.92 -2.07
N PRO A 175 -19.07 15.90 -2.95
CA PRO A 175 -17.70 16.35 -3.11
C PRO A 175 -17.12 16.91 -1.80
N VAL A 176 -15.87 16.55 -1.53
CA VAL A 176 -15.00 17.15 -0.51
C VAL A 176 -14.65 18.58 -0.93
N THR A 177 -14.67 19.50 0.03
CA THR A 177 -14.32 20.91 -0.19
C THR A 177 -13.25 21.35 0.80
N GLY A 178 -12.28 22.15 0.36
CA GLY A 178 -11.20 22.68 1.21
C GLY A 178 -9.94 21.80 1.25
N ILE A 179 -9.99 20.59 0.71
CA ILE A 179 -8.85 19.70 0.51
C ILE A 179 -8.51 19.65 -0.98
N THR A 180 -7.22 19.70 -1.33
CA THR A 180 -6.76 19.55 -2.71
C THR A 180 -6.51 18.06 -2.99
N PRO A 181 -7.21 17.43 -3.94
CA PRO A 181 -6.96 16.04 -4.30
C PRO A 181 -5.57 15.85 -4.92
N VAL A 182 -4.93 14.71 -4.65
CA VAL A 182 -3.62 14.36 -5.21
C VAL A 182 -3.75 13.73 -6.60
N GLY A 183 -2.87 14.10 -7.53
CA GLY A 183 -2.78 13.47 -8.84
C GLY A 183 -2.12 12.09 -8.80
N LEU A 184 -2.55 11.18 -9.66
CA LEU A 184 -1.93 9.86 -9.80
C LEU A 184 -0.53 9.96 -10.45
N TYR A 185 0.43 9.19 -9.93
CA TYR A 185 1.74 9.01 -10.55
C TYR A 185 1.72 7.81 -11.51
N THR A 186 1.99 8.08 -12.78
CA THR A 186 2.09 7.07 -13.85
C THR A 186 3.49 7.02 -14.48
N GLY A 187 4.51 7.49 -13.75
CA GLY A 187 5.91 7.39 -14.14
C GLY A 187 6.54 6.08 -13.68
N THR A 188 7.85 5.94 -13.86
CA THR A 188 8.61 4.77 -13.41
C THR A 188 9.19 5.01 -12.03
N LEU A 189 8.78 4.18 -11.07
CA LEU A 189 9.39 4.10 -9.75
C LEU A 189 10.76 3.41 -9.83
N SER A 190 11.73 3.94 -9.08
CA SER A 190 13.13 3.49 -9.12
C SER A 190 13.63 3.04 -7.75
N ALA A 191 14.52 2.04 -7.69
CA ALA A 191 15.14 1.62 -6.45
C ALA A 191 15.97 2.77 -5.82
N GLY A 192 15.92 2.92 -4.50
CA GLY A 192 16.53 4.04 -3.76
C GLY A 192 15.80 5.37 -3.89
N GLN A 193 14.63 5.41 -4.52
CA GLN A 193 13.79 6.61 -4.58
C GLN A 193 13.04 6.80 -3.25
N GLU A 194 13.21 7.96 -2.65
CA GLU A 194 12.50 8.41 -1.46
C GLU A 194 10.98 8.53 -1.74
N VAL A 195 10.18 8.01 -0.81
CA VAL A 195 8.72 8.01 -0.85
C VAL A 195 8.16 8.22 0.56
N THR A 196 7.02 8.91 0.65
CA THR A 196 6.33 9.18 1.93
C THR A 196 5.03 8.40 1.98
N ALA A 197 4.87 7.49 2.93
CA ALA A 197 3.59 6.82 3.18
C ALA A 197 2.79 7.59 4.24
N ILE A 198 1.47 7.66 4.08
CA ILE A 198 0.54 8.28 5.03
C ILE A 198 -0.66 7.38 5.33
N GLY A 199 -1.13 7.40 6.58
CA GLY A 199 -2.32 6.69 7.03
C GLY A 199 -2.61 6.82 8.53
N HIS A 200 -3.59 6.06 9.02
CA HIS A 200 -4.30 6.27 10.30
C HIS A 200 -4.20 5.12 11.31
N GLY A 201 -3.29 4.17 11.12
CA GLY A 201 -3.31 2.95 11.89
C GLY A 201 -2.52 2.94 13.18
N GLN A 202 -2.24 1.73 13.67
CA GLN A 202 -1.83 1.54 15.07
C GLN A 202 -0.46 2.16 15.36
N PRO A 203 -0.33 2.97 16.42
CA PRO A 203 0.99 3.37 16.87
C PRO A 203 1.75 2.21 17.52
N GLY A 204 3.06 2.34 17.64
CA GLY A 204 3.88 1.35 18.34
C GLY A 204 5.34 1.73 18.41
N SER A 205 6.19 0.76 18.77
CA SER A 205 7.63 0.71 18.46
C SER A 205 8.34 -0.51 19.02
N PRO A 206 9.56 -0.85 18.54
CA PRO A 206 10.38 -1.92 19.12
C PRO A 206 10.61 -1.91 20.65
N ALA A 207 10.33 -0.82 21.38
CA ALA A 207 10.36 -0.80 22.86
C ALA A 207 8.99 -0.69 23.52
N THR A 208 7.99 -0.12 22.84
CA THR A 208 6.62 -0.02 23.37
C THR A 208 5.74 -1.22 22.95
N GLY A 209 6.13 -1.92 21.89
CA GLY A 209 5.27 -2.82 21.10
C GLY A 209 4.16 -2.06 20.39
N PHE A 210 3.22 -2.79 19.80
CA PHE A 210 1.95 -2.21 19.33
C PHE A 210 1.20 -1.55 20.49
N LEU A 211 0.82 -0.29 20.28
CA LEU A 211 -0.06 0.48 21.14
C LEU A 211 -1.52 0.36 20.65
N PRO A 212 -2.52 0.70 21.49
CA PRO A 212 -3.91 0.74 21.05
C PRO A 212 -4.11 1.71 19.88
N TYR A 213 -4.99 1.36 18.94
CA TYR A 213 -5.43 2.25 17.87
C TYR A 213 -5.98 3.56 18.44
N ASP A 214 -5.39 4.69 18.03
CA ASP A 214 -5.79 6.04 18.43
C ASP A 214 -6.41 6.85 17.27
N GLY A 215 -6.37 6.33 16.04
CA GLY A 215 -6.94 6.95 14.84
C GLY A 215 -6.18 8.17 14.33
N ILE A 216 -5.00 8.47 14.88
CA ILE A 216 -4.22 9.65 14.53
C ILE A 216 -3.44 9.42 13.22
N GLU A 217 -3.55 10.37 12.29
CA GLU A 217 -2.84 10.30 11.01
C GLU A 217 -1.33 10.52 11.20
N ARG A 218 -0.53 9.71 10.51
CA ARG A 218 0.93 9.71 10.61
C ARG A 218 1.59 9.50 9.25
N GLY A 219 2.74 10.13 9.07
CA GLY A 219 3.58 9.98 7.89
C GLY A 219 4.86 9.21 8.21
N MET A 220 5.40 8.49 7.24
CA MET A 220 6.75 7.91 7.30
C MET A 220 7.48 8.09 5.97
N VAL A 221 8.80 8.18 6.00
CA VAL A 221 9.67 8.33 4.82
C VAL A 221 10.57 7.11 4.71
N ASN A 222 10.44 6.37 3.61
CA ASN A 222 11.25 5.19 3.32
C ASN A 222 11.81 5.29 1.88
N GLN A 223 12.65 4.34 1.48
CA GLN A 223 13.12 4.21 0.11
C GLN A 223 12.50 2.99 -0.59
N LEU A 224 12.27 3.11 -1.90
CA LEU A 224 11.83 1.98 -2.72
C LEU A 224 12.94 0.92 -2.86
N GLY A 225 12.60 -0.34 -2.56
CA GLY A 225 13.46 -1.49 -2.81
C GLY A 225 13.57 -1.81 -4.30
N SER A 226 14.48 -2.71 -4.67
CA SER A 226 14.59 -3.15 -6.06
C SER A 226 13.54 -4.19 -6.42
N GLN A 227 13.01 -4.14 -7.65
CA GLN A 227 12.03 -5.14 -8.11
C GLN A 227 12.60 -6.57 -8.13
N ALA A 228 13.93 -6.71 -8.29
CA ALA A 228 14.60 -8.00 -8.25
C ALA A 228 14.66 -8.56 -6.82
N ASP A 229 14.89 -7.70 -5.83
CA ASP A 229 14.91 -8.08 -4.41
C ASP A 229 13.48 -8.37 -3.92
N PHE A 230 12.50 -7.54 -4.29
CA PHE A 230 11.08 -7.82 -4.04
C PHE A 230 10.66 -9.19 -4.59
N GLN A 231 10.98 -9.50 -5.85
CA GLN A 231 10.68 -10.82 -6.44
C GLN A 231 11.43 -11.98 -5.78
N SER A 232 12.61 -11.73 -5.21
CA SER A 232 13.43 -12.74 -4.52
C SER A 232 12.91 -13.03 -3.10
N LEU A 233 12.48 -11.99 -2.39
CA LEU A 233 11.98 -12.05 -1.01
C LEU A 233 10.52 -12.49 -0.96
N PHE A 234 9.70 -12.01 -1.89
CA PHE A 234 8.25 -12.19 -1.95
C PHE A 234 7.79 -12.86 -3.28
N PRO A 235 8.34 -14.03 -3.66
CA PRO A 235 8.08 -14.67 -4.96
C PRO A 235 6.65 -15.16 -5.16
N ASP A 236 5.86 -15.25 -4.09
CA ASP A 236 4.45 -15.66 -4.11
C ASP A 236 3.49 -14.46 -4.23
N LEU A 237 3.97 -13.19 -4.11
CA LEU A 237 3.14 -11.98 -4.27
C LEU A 237 2.90 -11.63 -5.75
N ALA A 238 1.82 -10.90 -6.00
CA ALA A 238 1.40 -10.56 -7.36
C ALA A 238 2.28 -9.49 -8.03
N PRO A 239 2.36 -9.46 -9.39
CA PRO A 239 2.94 -8.34 -10.12
C PRO A 239 2.10 -7.06 -9.97
N GLY A 240 2.70 -5.91 -10.25
CA GLY A 240 2.05 -4.60 -10.06
C GLY A 240 2.07 -4.13 -8.60
N MET A 241 3.03 -4.62 -7.82
CA MET A 241 3.37 -4.17 -6.48
C MET A 241 4.79 -3.65 -6.43
N VAL A 242 5.01 -2.71 -5.51
CA VAL A 242 6.31 -2.23 -5.09
C VAL A 242 6.52 -2.46 -3.60
N MET A 243 7.79 -2.49 -3.21
CA MET A 243 8.25 -2.67 -1.84
C MET A 243 9.01 -1.41 -1.42
N THR A 244 8.79 -0.92 -0.20
CA THR A 244 9.76 -0.04 0.46
C THR A 244 10.61 -0.83 1.43
N GLU A 245 11.86 -0.42 1.56
CA GLU A 245 12.80 -0.92 2.54
C GLU A 245 12.92 0.15 3.65
N PHE A 246 12.82 -0.26 4.90
CA PHE A 246 13.15 0.61 6.02
C PHE A 246 14.69 0.69 6.12
N VAL A 247 15.28 1.73 5.51
CA VAL A 247 16.74 1.81 5.33
C VAL A 247 17.40 2.25 6.63
N GLY A 248 18.20 1.36 7.22
CA GLY A 248 18.97 1.66 8.41
C GLY A 248 19.78 0.46 8.87
N ASP A 249 20.64 0.68 9.84
CA ASP A 249 21.44 -0.38 10.45
C ASP A 249 21.37 -0.32 11.97
N ASN A 250 20.65 -1.31 12.52
CA ASN A 250 20.57 -1.67 13.93
C ASN A 250 21.91 -1.66 14.68
N LEU A 251 23.04 -1.87 13.99
CA LEU A 251 24.37 -2.00 14.59
C LEU A 251 25.21 -0.71 14.55
N SER A 252 24.92 0.23 13.65
CA SER A 252 25.69 1.49 13.52
C SER A 252 24.98 2.73 14.07
N GLY A 253 23.68 2.64 14.37
CA GLY A 253 22.89 3.77 14.89
C GLY A 253 22.67 4.88 13.86
N ASN A 254 22.88 4.58 12.57
CA ASN A 254 22.48 5.43 11.47
C ASN A 254 21.05 5.04 11.07
N TYR A 255 20.10 5.81 11.58
CA TYR A 255 18.67 5.62 11.35
C TYR A 255 18.17 6.60 10.30
N GLU A 256 17.36 6.15 9.36
CA GLU A 256 16.61 7.03 8.46
C GLU A 256 15.52 7.74 9.29
N TYR A 257 15.62 9.07 9.39
CA TYR A 257 14.70 9.90 10.15
C TYR A 257 13.33 9.90 9.45
N PHE A 258 12.27 9.61 10.20
CA PHE A 258 10.91 9.29 9.74
C PHE A 258 10.67 7.88 9.15
N GLY A 259 11.61 6.94 9.15
CA GLY A 259 11.31 5.61 8.59
C GLY A 259 10.30 4.78 9.40
N GLY A 260 9.73 3.73 8.79
CA GLY A 260 8.68 2.90 9.42
C GLY A 260 8.15 1.76 8.55
N ASN A 261 7.02 1.13 8.97
CA ASN A 261 6.37 -0.02 8.31
C ASN A 261 4.82 0.14 8.23
N LEU A 262 3.99 -0.87 7.86
CA LEU A 262 2.52 -0.73 7.56
C LEU A 262 1.50 -1.57 8.41
N SER A 263 0.23 -1.12 8.55
CA SER A 263 -0.89 -1.67 9.42
C SER A 263 -2.30 -1.75 8.84
N LEU A 264 -3.29 -2.44 9.44
CA LEU A 264 -3.87 -2.22 10.81
C LEU A 264 -4.46 -0.82 11.01
N GLY A 265 -4.97 -0.26 9.92
CA GLY A 265 -5.56 1.07 9.84
C GLY A 265 -4.90 1.94 8.77
N ASP A 266 -3.73 1.57 8.26
CA ASP A 266 -3.05 2.22 7.14
C ASP A 266 -3.30 1.55 5.80
N ASP A 267 -3.84 0.32 5.82
CA ASP A 267 -4.35 -0.41 4.67
C ASP A 267 -5.18 0.51 3.78
N GLY A 268 -4.78 0.70 2.53
CA GLY A 268 -5.43 1.63 1.60
C GLY A 268 -4.98 3.10 1.66
N GLY A 269 -4.07 3.45 2.57
CA GLY A 269 -3.41 4.76 2.63
C GLY A 269 -2.48 5.00 1.44
N GLY A 270 -1.93 6.21 1.37
CA GLY A 270 -1.22 6.68 0.18
C GLY A 270 0.29 6.54 0.29
N LEU A 271 0.92 5.93 -0.71
CA LEU A 271 2.36 6.05 -0.95
C LEU A 271 2.62 7.21 -1.92
N MET A 272 3.24 8.26 -1.43
CA MET A 272 3.41 9.54 -2.09
C MET A 272 4.83 9.68 -2.64
N VAL A 273 4.95 10.31 -3.81
CA VAL A 273 6.23 10.61 -4.46
C VAL A 273 6.29 12.07 -4.91
N LEU A 274 7.44 12.71 -4.75
CA LEU A 274 7.67 14.08 -5.20
C LEU A 274 8.16 14.08 -6.67
N ASP A 275 7.25 14.29 -7.61
CA ASP A 275 7.54 14.32 -9.04
C ASP A 275 7.61 15.77 -9.55
N ASN A 276 8.81 16.21 -9.95
CA ASN A 276 9.06 17.57 -10.46
C ASN A 276 8.55 18.70 -9.53
N GLY A 277 8.64 18.49 -8.20
CA GLY A 277 8.15 19.44 -7.19
C GLY A 277 6.64 19.36 -6.92
N VAL A 278 5.95 18.34 -7.43
CA VAL A 278 4.52 18.08 -7.17
C VAL A 278 4.37 16.70 -6.56
N TRP A 279 3.79 16.63 -5.36
CA TRP A 279 3.43 15.37 -4.72
C TRP A 279 2.33 14.63 -5.51
N LYS A 280 2.52 13.32 -5.70
CA LYS A 280 1.62 12.44 -6.45
C LYS A 280 1.47 11.09 -5.76
N LEU A 281 0.30 10.46 -5.93
CA LEU A 281 0.01 9.12 -5.40
C LEU A 281 0.63 8.06 -6.31
N ALA A 282 1.66 7.37 -5.83
CA ALA A 282 2.41 6.34 -6.55
C ALA A 282 2.01 4.91 -6.18
N GLY A 283 1.55 4.70 -4.95
CA GLY A 283 1.08 3.39 -4.50
C GLY A 283 -0.02 3.50 -3.46
N VAL A 284 -0.61 2.34 -3.15
CA VAL A 284 -1.64 2.17 -2.12
C VAL A 284 -1.11 1.17 -1.10
N ASN A 285 -1.13 1.52 0.18
CA ASN A 285 -0.67 0.66 1.28
C ASN A 285 -1.42 -0.69 1.29
N VAL A 286 -0.69 -1.81 1.36
CA VAL A 286 -1.28 -3.17 1.34
C VAL A 286 -0.98 -3.98 2.59
N VAL A 287 0.30 -4.07 2.99
CA VAL A 287 0.71 -4.86 4.17
C VAL A 287 2.13 -4.51 4.59
N GLY A 288 2.39 -4.52 5.90
CA GLY A 288 3.73 -4.47 6.48
C GLY A 288 4.22 -5.86 6.89
N PHE A 289 5.45 -6.20 6.53
CA PHE A 289 6.16 -7.36 7.06
C PHE A 289 7.09 -6.90 8.17
N ASP A 290 6.69 -7.19 9.40
CA ASP A 290 7.34 -6.75 10.63
C ASP A 290 8.12 -7.89 11.29
N SER A 291 9.39 -7.62 11.61
CA SER A 291 10.26 -8.46 12.44
C SER A 291 10.75 -7.74 13.69
N SER A 292 10.27 -6.52 13.93
CA SER A 292 10.74 -5.52 14.90
C SER A 292 12.21 -5.14 14.71
N ASN A 293 12.66 -5.01 13.45
CA ASN A 293 14.04 -4.65 13.08
C ASN A 293 14.11 -3.72 11.84
N TYR A 294 15.14 -2.88 11.80
CA TYR A 294 15.56 -2.22 10.55
C TYR A 294 15.85 -3.24 9.43
N GLY A 295 15.46 -2.90 8.20
CA GLY A 295 15.41 -3.83 7.06
C GLY A 295 14.06 -4.53 6.88
N ASP A 296 13.04 -4.18 7.68
CA ASP A 296 11.66 -4.59 7.45
C ASP A 296 11.06 -3.95 6.17
N HIS A 297 10.00 -4.58 5.64
CA HIS A 297 9.48 -4.30 4.31
C HIS A 297 7.97 -3.99 4.33
N ALA A 298 7.59 -2.90 3.68
CA ALA A 298 6.19 -2.57 3.42
C ALA A 298 5.86 -2.77 1.93
N ILE A 299 4.71 -3.34 1.63
CA ILE A 299 4.23 -3.62 0.26
C ILE A 299 3.05 -2.72 -0.09
N TYR A 300 3.03 -2.27 -1.34
CA TYR A 300 2.05 -1.34 -1.88
C TYR A 300 1.61 -1.77 -3.29
N THR A 301 0.34 -1.59 -3.61
CA THR A 301 -0.15 -1.73 -4.98
C THR A 301 0.30 -0.53 -5.81
N GLU A 302 1.01 -0.75 -6.92
CA GLU A 302 1.62 0.29 -7.74
C GLU A 302 0.59 0.95 -8.67
N ILE A 303 0.30 2.25 -8.50
CA ILE A 303 -0.67 2.99 -9.33
C ILE A 303 -0.28 2.95 -10.82
N SER A 304 1.02 3.05 -11.13
CA SER A 304 1.54 3.03 -12.51
C SER A 304 1.17 1.74 -13.24
N ALA A 305 1.24 0.58 -12.56
CA ALA A 305 0.93 -0.73 -13.13
C ALA A 305 -0.56 -0.88 -13.50
N TYR A 306 -1.46 -0.17 -12.80
CA TYR A 306 -2.90 -0.18 -13.06
C TYR A 306 -3.37 0.98 -13.97
N SER A 307 -2.49 1.90 -14.38
CA SER A 307 -2.83 3.09 -15.19
C SER A 307 -3.73 2.78 -16.40
N ALA A 308 -3.40 1.76 -17.20
CA ALA A 308 -4.20 1.34 -18.35
C ALA A 308 -5.59 0.80 -17.97
N TRP A 309 -5.70 0.12 -16.82
CA TRP A 309 -6.99 -0.31 -16.27
C TRP A 309 -7.81 0.90 -15.79
N ILE A 310 -7.21 1.83 -15.04
CA ILE A 310 -7.89 3.04 -14.53
C ILE A 310 -8.45 3.85 -15.70
N SER A 311 -7.65 4.13 -16.73
CA SER A 311 -8.10 4.85 -17.94
C SER A 311 -9.19 4.13 -18.73
N SER A 312 -9.29 2.79 -18.62
CA SER A 312 -10.37 2.02 -19.25
C SER A 312 -11.73 2.15 -18.53
N GLN A 313 -11.73 2.59 -17.26
CA GLN A 313 -12.97 2.81 -16.51
C GLN A 313 -13.55 4.17 -16.86
N SER A 314 -14.70 4.20 -17.54
CA SER A 314 -15.34 5.45 -18.01
C SER A 314 -15.63 6.46 -16.90
N ALA A 315 -15.75 6.01 -15.65
CA ALA A 315 -16.00 6.86 -14.48
C ALA A 315 -14.70 7.37 -13.80
N LEU A 316 -13.54 6.82 -14.16
CA LEU A 316 -12.21 7.18 -13.64
C LEU A 316 -11.27 7.75 -14.72
N ALA A 317 -11.67 7.74 -16.00
CA ALA A 317 -10.83 8.15 -17.11
C ALA A 317 -10.30 9.59 -17.01
N SER A 318 -10.98 10.48 -16.29
CA SER A 318 -10.54 11.86 -16.04
C SER A 318 -9.55 12.01 -14.87
N ILE A 319 -9.24 10.94 -14.13
CA ILE A 319 -8.34 10.95 -12.97
C ILE A 319 -6.88 10.74 -13.42
N VAL A 320 -6.67 9.94 -14.47
CA VAL A 320 -5.35 9.75 -15.08
C VAL A 320 -5.06 10.95 -15.98
N PRO A 321 -3.92 11.66 -15.82
CA PRO A 321 -3.52 12.67 -16.78
C PRO A 321 -3.33 12.05 -18.17
N GLU A 322 -4.08 12.51 -19.17
CA GLU A 322 -3.86 12.14 -20.57
C GLU A 322 -2.37 12.31 -20.92
N PRO A 323 -1.72 11.31 -21.56
CA PRO A 323 -0.32 11.42 -21.97
C PRO A 323 -0.16 12.68 -22.83
N GLY A 324 0.54 13.68 -22.28
CA GLY A 324 0.49 15.05 -22.79
C GLY A 324 0.65 15.11 -24.31
N ALA A 325 -0.31 15.74 -25.00
CA ALA A 325 -0.54 15.58 -26.45
C ALA A 325 0.69 15.82 -27.35
N PHE A 326 1.72 16.48 -26.83
CA PHE A 326 3.05 16.58 -27.43
C PHE A 326 3.71 15.22 -27.77
N SER A 327 3.54 14.18 -26.94
CA SER A 327 4.17 12.87 -27.17
C SER A 327 3.66 12.17 -28.43
N LEU A 328 2.37 12.28 -28.74
CA LEU A 328 1.77 11.74 -29.96
C LEU A 328 2.19 12.51 -31.23
N VAL A 329 2.44 13.81 -31.11
CA VAL A 329 2.96 14.65 -32.21
C VAL A 329 4.42 14.30 -32.54
N VAL A 330 5.26 14.03 -31.54
CA VAL A 330 6.66 13.60 -31.76
C VAL A 330 6.73 12.23 -32.43
N ALA A 331 5.93 11.25 -31.97
CA ALA A 331 5.90 9.91 -32.56
C ALA A 331 5.46 9.92 -34.04
N SER A 332 4.44 10.73 -34.38
CA SER A 332 3.96 10.87 -35.76
C SER A 332 4.93 11.65 -36.67
N ALA A 333 5.69 12.62 -36.13
CA ALA A 333 6.75 13.31 -36.87
C ALA A 333 7.92 12.36 -37.25
N PHE A 334 8.38 11.51 -36.33
CA PHE A 334 9.44 10.52 -36.61
C PHE A 334 9.02 9.47 -37.66
N ALA A 335 7.77 9.02 -37.62
CA ALA A 335 7.22 8.11 -38.62
C ALA A 335 7.14 8.72 -40.04
N PHE A 336 6.99 10.05 -40.14
CA PHE A 336 6.99 10.76 -41.42
C PHE A 336 8.40 11.00 -41.98
N LEU A 337 9.37 11.33 -41.12
CA LEU A 337 10.76 11.60 -41.52
C LEU A 337 11.48 10.35 -42.02
N THR A 338 11.25 9.19 -41.40
CA THR A 338 11.88 7.91 -41.77
C THR A 338 11.37 7.33 -43.11
N ARG A 339 10.23 7.80 -43.64
CA ARG A 339 9.64 7.30 -44.90
C ARG A 339 10.22 7.88 -46.18
N ARG A 340 11.08 8.92 -46.14
CA ARG A 340 11.49 9.69 -47.34
C ARG A 340 12.80 9.27 -48.01
N THR A 341 13.57 8.32 -47.49
CA THR A 341 14.88 7.93 -48.04
C THR A 341 14.88 6.56 -48.74
N ARG A 342 14.18 6.43 -49.88
CA ARG A 342 14.43 5.34 -50.84
C ARG A 342 15.49 5.78 -51.87
N PRO A 343 16.70 5.18 -51.92
CA PRO A 343 17.70 5.54 -52.92
C PRO A 343 17.29 5.04 -54.32
N LYS A 344 17.44 5.90 -55.34
CA LYS A 344 17.29 5.50 -56.76
C LYS A 344 18.44 4.57 -57.15
N LYS A 345 18.12 3.33 -57.56
CA LYS A 345 19.09 2.45 -58.23
C LYS A 345 19.50 3.06 -59.58
N SER A 346 20.77 3.35 -59.76
CA SER A 346 21.34 3.67 -61.07
C SER A 346 21.45 2.39 -61.93
N ARG A 347 21.03 2.48 -63.19
CA ARG A 347 21.27 1.42 -64.19
C ARG A 347 22.66 1.63 -64.78
N ALA A 348 23.61 0.76 -64.47
CA ALA A 348 24.85 0.66 -65.23
C ALA A 348 24.53 0.05 -66.60
N GLY A 349 24.91 0.75 -67.68
CA GLY A 349 24.75 0.26 -69.05
C GLY A 349 25.91 -0.64 -69.45
N VAL A 350 25.59 -1.82 -69.98
CA VAL A 350 26.56 -2.65 -70.70
C VAL A 350 26.76 -2.08 -72.10
N LYS A 351 28.01 -1.98 -72.55
CA LYS A 351 28.36 -1.88 -73.98
C LYS A 351 29.48 -2.88 -74.29
N HIS A 352 29.39 -3.44 -75.48
CA HIS A 352 30.39 -4.30 -76.12
C HIS A 352 31.62 -3.52 -76.53
#